data_AF-T0L4E9-F1
#
_entry.id   AF-T0L4E9-F1
#
_cell.length_a   1.000
_cell.length_b   1.000
_cell.length_c   1.000
_cell.angle_alpha   90.00
_cell.angle_beta   90.00
_cell.angle_gamma   90.00
#
_symmetry.space_group_name_H-M   'P 1'
#
loop_
_entity.id
_entity.type
_entity.pdbx_description
1 polymer ?
#
loop_
_entity_poly.entity_id
_entity_poly.type
_entity_poly.pdbx_seq_one_letter_code
_entity_poly.pdbx_strand_id
1 'polypeptide(L)' 'MGETRTKHYFKTCKDYFSERFGEANVVSAKVHMDESAPHMHLHFIPVNHQGRLSARTA' A
#
# COMPACT_ATOMS: atom_id res chain seq x y z
N MET A 1 -22.24 -3.96 -6.86
CA MET A 1 -21.52 -2.87 -7.57
C MET A 1 -20.62 -2.04 -6.65
N GLY A 2 -21.03 -1.68 -5.42
CA GLY A 2 -20.20 -0.88 -4.49
C GLY A 2 -18.93 -1.60 -4.01
N GLU A 3 -19.05 -2.83 -3.52
CA GLU A 3 -17.92 -3.60 -2.96
C GLU A 3 -16.80 -3.87 -3.97
N THR A 4 -17.15 -4.19 -5.22
CA THR A 4 -16.18 -4.39 -6.31
C THR A 4 -15.35 -3.13 -6.57
N ARG A 5 -15.99 -1.95 -6.53
CA ARG A 5 -15.31 -0.66 -6.71
C ARG A 5 -14.40 -0.35 -5.53
N THR A 6 -14.84 -0.60 -4.30
CA THR A 6 -14.02 -0.41 -3.10
C THR A 6 -12.79 -1.32 -3.10
N LYS A 7 -12.97 -2.60 -3.45
CA LYS A 7 -11.85 -3.54 -3.59
C LYS A 7 -10.88 -3.12 -4.70
N HIS A 8 -11.41 -2.66 -5.83
CA HIS A 8 -10.59 -2.14 -6.93
C HIS A 8 -9.80 -0.91 -6.49
N TYR A 9 -10.42 0.04 -5.80
CA TYR A 9 -9.76 1.23 -5.26
C TYR A 9 -8.56 0.88 -4.37
N PHE A 10 -8.75 0.02 -3.36
CA PHE A 10 -7.64 -0.37 -2.47
C PHE A 10 -6.55 -1.16 -3.19
N LYS A 11 -6.92 -1.99 -4.17
CA LYS A 11 -5.94 -2.68 -5.00
C LYS A 11 -5.11 -1.71 -5.83
N THR A 12 -5.75 -0.75 -6.50
CA THR A 12 -5.05 0.29 -7.26
C THR A 12 -4.12 1.11 -6.36
N CYS A 13 -4.53 1.43 -5.13
CA CYS A 13 -3.63 2.07 -4.17
C CYS A 13 -2.43 1.18 -3.86
N LYS A 14 -2.61 -0.09 -3.50
CA LYS A 14 -1.50 -1.02 -3.21
C LYS A 14 -0.55 -1.12 -4.41
N ASP A 15 -1.09 -1.24 -5.62
CA ASP A 15 -0.31 -1.39 -6.84
C ASP A 15 0.55 -0.14 -7.11
N TYR A 16 0.01 1.07 -6.91
CA TYR A 16 0.77 2.32 -6.97
C TYR A 16 1.99 2.33 -6.03
N PHE A 17 1.81 1.93 -4.76
CA PHE A 17 2.92 1.87 -3.80
C PHE A 17 3.92 0.77 -4.18
N SER A 18 3.45 -0.34 -4.75
CA SER A 18 4.31 -1.46 -5.19
C SER A 18 5.16 -1.08 -6.39
N GLU A 19 4.61 -0.33 -7.35
CA GLU A 19 5.36 0.21 -8.49
C GLU A 19 6.39 1.25 -8.05
N ARG A 20 6.03 2.10 -7.07
CA ARG A 20 6.90 3.18 -6.60
C ARG A 20 8.04 2.69 -5.72
N PHE A 21 7.73 1.87 -4.72
CA PHE A 21 8.69 1.45 -3.69
C PHE A 21 9.25 0.05 -3.96
N GLY A 22 8.70 -0.67 -4.94
CA GLY A 22 9.02 -2.07 -5.21
C GLY A 22 8.10 -3.03 -4.46
N GLU A 23 7.61 -4.05 -5.15
CA GLU A 23 6.70 -5.07 -4.59
C GLU A 23 7.27 -5.71 -3.32
N ALA A 24 8.57 -6.04 -3.33
CA ALA A 24 9.25 -6.65 -2.18
C ALA A 24 9.32 -5.76 -0.94
N ASN A 25 9.16 -4.44 -1.11
CA ASN A 25 9.15 -3.48 -0.02
C ASN A 25 7.75 -3.31 0.59
N VAL A 26 6.67 -3.77 -0.05
CA VAL A 26 5.31 -3.74 0.51
C VAL A 26 5.07 -4.99 1.35
N VAL A 27 4.99 -4.83 2.67
CA VAL A 27 4.90 -5.96 3.63
C VAL A 27 3.46 -6.32 3.95
N SER A 28 2.56 -5.33 3.95
CA SER A 28 1.15 -5.53 4.31
C SER A 28 0.26 -4.48 3.67
N ALA A 29 -0.91 -4.91 3.20
CA ALA A 29 -2.01 -4.05 2.78
C ALA A 29 -3.33 -4.61 3.34
N LYS A 30 -3.70 -4.16 4.55
CA LYS A 30 -4.88 -4.66 5.28
C LYS A 30 -6.03 -3.67 5.16
N VAL A 31 -7.18 -4.14 4.70
CA VAL A 31 -8.41 -3.33 4.59
C VAL A 31 -9.31 -3.63 5.78
N HIS A 32 -9.74 -2.58 6.49
CA HIS A 32 -10.74 -2.66 7.55
C HIS A 32 -12.09 -2.21 6.98
N MET A 33 -13.13 -3.01 7.21
CA MET A 33 -14.51 -2.78 6.75
C MET A 33 -15.49 -2.69 7.92
N ASP A 34 -15.00 -2.89 9.14
CA ASP A 34 -15.73 -3.05 10.41
C ASP A 34 -15.70 -1.77 11.27
N GLU A 35 -15.17 -0.67 10.70
CA GLU A 35 -15.09 0.64 11.34
C GLU A 35 -16.01 1.66 10.63
N SER A 36 -15.98 2.93 11.07
CA SER A 36 -16.88 3.99 10.55
C SER A 36 -16.78 4.21 9.04
N ALA A 37 -15.62 3.96 8.44
CA ALA A 37 -15.41 4.05 7.00
C ALA A 37 -14.39 2.99 6.53
N PRO A 38 -14.58 2.39 5.35
CA PRO A 38 -13.58 1.53 4.74
C PRO A 38 -12.24 2.26 4.59
N HIS A 39 -11.17 1.69 5.14
CA HIS A 39 -9.81 2.23 5.00
C HIS A 39 -8.78 1.11 4.97
N MET A 40 -7.55 1.46 4.57
CA MET A 40 -6.46 0.50 4.40
C MET A 40 -5.21 0.94 5.18
N HIS A 41 -4.67 0.03 5.99
CA HIS A 41 -3.33 0.12 6.54
C HIS A 41 -2.33 -0.49 5.55
N LEU A 42 -1.48 0.35 4.98
CA LEU A 42 -0.43 -0.06 4.05
C LEU A 42 0.95 0.13 4.69
N HIS A 43 1.67 -0.96 4.90
CA HIS A 43 3.02 -0.97 5.46
C HIS A 43 4.02 -1.30 4.37
N PHE A 44 5.01 -0.44 4.19
CA PHE A 44 6.14 -0.68 3.32
C PHE A 44 7.46 -0.30 4.00
N ILE A 45 8.54 -0.95 3.58
CA ILE A 45 9.90 -0.68 4.06
C ILE A 45 10.56 0.26 3.07
N PRO A 46 10.97 1.48 3.48
CA PRO A 46 11.54 2.47 2.56
C PRO A 46 13.01 2.17 2.25
N VAL A 47 13.27 1.11 1.46
CA VAL A 47 14.61 0.84 0.92
C VAL A 47 14.77 1.59 -0.38
N ASN A 48 15.69 2.56 -0.40
CA ASN A 48 15.94 3.37 -1.60
C ASN A 48 16.75 2.60 -2.67
N HIS A 49 16.93 3.19 -3.85
CA HIS A 49 17.69 2.59 -4.96
C HIS A 49 19.17 2.29 -4.65
N GLN A 50 19.72 2.85 -3.56
CA GLN A 50 21.07 2.56 -3.07
C GLN A 50 21.09 1.43 -2.03
N GLY A 51 19.96 0.77 -1.77
CA GLY A 51 19.83 -0.29 -0.78
C GLY A 51 19.80 0.20 0.68
N ARG A 52 19.54 1.49 0.91
CA ARG A 52 19.54 2.08 2.25
C ARG A 52 18.11 2.26 2.76
N LEU A 53 17.89 1.93 4.04
CA LEU A 53 16.63 2.24 4.72
C LEU A 53 16.54 3.76 4.97
N SER A 54 15.68 4.45 4.22
CA SER A 54 15.51 5.90 4.31
C SER A 54 14.15 6.35 3.79
N ALA A 55 13.27 6.81 4.69
CA ALA A 55 11.97 7.40 4.33
C ALA A 55 12.08 8.73 3.55
N ARG A 56 13.24 9.40 3.59
CA ARG A 56 13.46 10.67 2.88
C ARG A 56 13.78 10.47 1.40
N THR A 57 14.36 9.33 1.05
CA THR A 57 14.92 9.07 -0.30
C THR A 57 14.32 7.85 -0.97
N ALA A 58 13.26 7.29 -0.37
CA ALA A 58 12.46 6.21 -0.93
C ALA A 58 11.46 6.72 -1.97
#